data_AF-A0A3D2CAK0-F1
#
_entry.id   AF-A0A3D2CAK0-F1
#
_cell.length_a   1.000
_cell.length_b   1.000
_cell.length_c   1.000
_cell.angle_alpha   90.00
_cell.angle_beta   90.00
_cell.angle_gamma   90.00
#
_symmetry.space_group_name_H-M   'P 1'
#
loop_
_entity.id
_entity.type
_entity.pdbx_description
1 polymer ?
#
loop_
_entity_poly.entity_id
_entity_poly.type
_entity_poly.pdbx_seq_one_letter_code
_entity_poly.pdbx_strand_id
1 'polypeptide(L)'
;MPASGKATFTLDSPCDDLDIFVLRWEMWESDEQCPDSGNSVLECEADDSSGGGEVTVYADPARDTNYLVMIDGPDGEQAAFGLDVTCE
;
A
#
# COMPACT_ATOMS: atom_id res chain seq x y z
N MET A 1 3.66 9.76 5.84
CA MET A 1 4.05 9.25 7.17
C MET A 1 5.25 10.04 7.69
N PRO A 2 5.28 10.45 8.97
CA PRO A 2 6.41 11.20 9.52
C PRO A 2 7.74 10.44 9.45
N ALA A 3 8.85 11.18 9.40
CA ALA A 3 10.20 10.61 9.45
C ALA A 3 10.38 9.62 10.62
N SER A 4 11.05 8.50 10.37
CA SER A 4 11.23 7.38 11.32
C SER A 4 9.94 6.69 11.82
N GLY A 5 8.77 7.05 11.29
CA GLY A 5 7.51 6.38 11.62
C GLY A 5 7.37 5.00 10.98
N LYS A 6 6.41 4.22 11.47
CA LYS A 6 6.01 2.93 10.90
C LYS A 6 4.50 2.90 10.68
N ALA A 7 4.06 2.28 9.59
CA ALA A 7 2.65 2.00 9.37
C ALA A 7 2.46 0.51 9.06
N THR A 8 1.48 -0.10 9.71
CA THR A 8 1.03 -1.47 9.42
C THR A 8 -0.38 -1.40 8.86
N PHE A 9 -0.56 -2.00 7.69
CA PHE A 9 -1.81 -2.14 6.96
C PHE A 9 -2.29 -3.58 7.10
N THR A 10 -3.54 -3.77 7.48
CA THR A 10 -4.17 -5.09 7.57
C THR A 10 -5.40 -5.09 6.66
N LEU A 11 -5.40 -5.99 5.68
CA LEU A 11 -6.48 -6.23 4.75
C LEU A 11 -7.33 -7.41 5.24
N ASP A 12 -8.64 -7.20 5.33
CA ASP A 12 -9.65 -8.24 5.58
C ASP A 12 -10.55 -8.37 4.33
N SER A 13 -10.44 -9.50 3.62
CA SER A 13 -11.21 -9.79 2.40
C SER A 13 -11.94 -11.15 2.54
N PRO A 14 -13.03 -11.22 3.33
CA PRO A 14 -13.66 -12.50 3.68
C PRO A 14 -14.47 -13.15 2.55
N CYS A 15 -14.72 -12.42 1.45
CA CYS A 15 -15.61 -12.87 0.38
C CYS A 15 -14.88 -13.31 -0.89
N ASP A 16 -13.74 -12.70 -1.20
CA ASP A 16 -12.89 -13.02 -2.35
C ASP A 16 -11.43 -12.76 -1.98
N ASP A 17 -10.52 -13.34 -2.75
CA ASP A 17 -9.09 -13.11 -2.58
C ASP A 17 -8.73 -11.73 -3.16
N LEU A 18 -8.25 -10.85 -2.28
CA LEU A 18 -7.73 -9.54 -2.63
C LEU A 18 -6.34 -9.42 -2.04
N ASP A 19 -5.43 -8.86 -2.82
CA ASP A 19 -4.03 -8.64 -2.46
C ASP A 19 -3.83 -7.18 -2.05
N ILE A 20 -2.84 -6.94 -1.18
CA ILE A 20 -2.44 -5.59 -0.77
C ILE A 20 -1.03 -5.27 -1.25
N PHE A 21 -0.89 -4.10 -1.88
CA PHE A 21 0.39 -3.54 -2.31
C PHE A 21 0.57 -2.15 -1.72
N VAL A 22 1.74 -1.87 -1.16
CA VAL A 22 2.09 -0.56 -0.61
C VAL A 22 3.36 -0.06 -1.28
N LEU A 23 3.20 0.96 -2.12
CA LEU A 23 4.27 1.56 -2.91
C LEU A 23 4.72 2.87 -2.29
N ARG A 24 6.03 3.10 -2.21
CA ARG A 24 6.53 4.45 -1.94
C ARG A 24 6.21 5.36 -3.13
N TRP A 25 5.47 6.44 -2.88
CA TRP A 25 5.00 7.34 -3.93
C TRP A 25 5.02 8.81 -3.49
N GLU A 26 6.05 9.54 -3.92
CA GLU A 26 6.27 10.94 -3.53
C GLU A 26 5.74 11.94 -4.57
N MET A 27 5.40 11.49 -5.78
CA MET A 27 5.04 12.36 -6.91
C MET A 27 3.61 12.91 -6.82
N TRP A 28 2.78 12.36 -5.93
CA TRP A 28 1.45 12.88 -5.68
C TRP A 28 1.49 14.31 -5.10
N GLU A 29 2.38 14.57 -4.15
CA GLU A 29 2.46 15.88 -3.48
C GLU A 29 3.06 16.98 -4.37
N SER A 30 3.86 16.62 -5.38
CA SER A 30 4.47 17.60 -6.29
C SER A 30 3.56 17.99 -7.44
N ASP A 31 2.94 16.99 -8.09
CA ASP A 31 2.28 17.16 -9.39
C ASP A 31 0.94 16.43 -9.50
N GLU A 32 0.39 15.93 -8.38
CA GLU A 32 -0.84 15.11 -8.35
C GLU A 32 -0.78 13.91 -9.32
N GLN A 33 0.43 13.40 -9.57
CA GLN A 33 0.65 12.36 -10.56
C GLN A 33 0.27 10.99 -9.97
N CYS A 34 -0.71 10.33 -10.57
CA CYS A 34 -0.96 8.91 -10.36
C CYS A 34 0.13 8.06 -11.03
N PRO A 35 0.47 6.88 -10.48
CA PRO A 35 1.36 5.96 -11.17
C PRO A 35 0.76 5.51 -12.50
N ASP A 36 1.65 5.34 -13.48
CA ASP A 36 1.36 4.77 -14.78
C ASP A 36 2.50 3.84 -15.21
N SER A 37 2.36 3.18 -16.36
CA SER A 37 3.35 2.24 -16.89
C SER A 37 4.70 2.86 -17.28
N GLY A 38 4.80 4.19 -17.33
CA GLY A 38 6.05 4.92 -17.57
C GLY A 38 6.84 5.19 -16.30
N ASN A 39 6.25 4.99 -15.12
CA ASN A 39 6.90 5.25 -13.85
C ASN A 39 7.60 4.00 -13.29
N SER A 40 8.68 4.19 -12.55
CA SER A 40 9.37 3.13 -11.81
C SER A 40 9.10 3.30 -10.31
N VAL A 41 8.77 2.20 -9.64
CA VAL A 41 8.57 2.18 -8.19
C VAL A 41 9.91 1.93 -7.50
N LEU A 42 10.22 2.76 -6.49
CA LEU A 42 11.45 2.63 -5.69
C LEU A 42 11.37 1.51 -4.66
N GLU A 43 10.23 1.45 -3.95
CA GLU A 43 9.97 0.51 -2.86
C GLU A 43 8.51 0.04 -2.96
N CYS A 44 8.31 -1.27 -2.85
CA CYS A 44 7.02 -1.93 -2.90
C CYS A 44 7.04 -3.08 -1.90
N GLU A 45 6.15 -3.03 -0.92
CA GLU A 45 5.85 -4.15 -0.04
C GLU A 45 4.48 -4.71 -0.42
N ALA A 46 4.33 -6.04 -0.41
CA ALA A 46 3.10 -6.69 -0.84
C ALA A 46 2.82 -7.93 0.00
N ASP A 47 1.54 -8.24 0.16
CA ASP A 47 1.04 -9.51 0.67
C ASP A 47 -0.03 -10.02 -0.31
N ASP A 48 0.28 -11.15 -0.95
CA ASP A 48 -0.53 -11.85 -1.95
C ASP A 48 -1.13 -13.16 -1.40
N SER A 49 -1.26 -13.25 -0.07
CA SER A 49 -1.85 -14.42 0.58
C SER A 49 -3.38 -14.41 0.49
N SER A 50 -3.98 -15.61 0.43
CA SER A 50 -5.43 -15.77 0.30
C SER A 50 -6.17 -15.31 1.56
N GLY A 51 -7.30 -14.60 1.39
CA GLY A 51 -8.20 -14.18 2.46
C GLY A 51 -7.76 -12.94 3.26
N GLY A 52 -6.82 -12.14 2.74
CA GLY A 52 -6.36 -10.89 3.33
C GLY A 52 -4.85 -10.79 3.36
N GLY A 53 -4.32 -9.85 4.14
CA GLY A 53 -2.87 -9.67 4.21
C GLY A 53 -2.42 -8.60 5.19
N GLU A 54 -1.14 -8.63 5.57
CA GLU A 54 -0.54 -7.62 6.42
C GLU A 54 0.76 -7.08 5.80
N VAL A 55 0.81 -5.77 5.60
CA VAL A 55 2.00 -5.09 5.09
C VAL A 55 2.47 -4.04 6.08
N THR A 56 3.76 -4.06 6.42
CA THR A 56 4.38 -3.05 7.29
C THR A 56 5.45 -2.29 6.53
N VAL A 57 5.33 -0.95 6.51
CA VAL A 57 6.30 -0.05 5.87
C VAL A 57 6.93 0.91 6.89
N TYR A 58 8.14 1.39 6.56
CA TYR A 58 8.95 2.24 7.42
C TYR A 58 9.33 3.51 6.68
N ALA A 59 9.10 4.67 7.28
CA ALA A 59 9.48 5.94 6.67
C ALA A 59 11.00 6.12 6.70
N ASP A 60 11.50 6.89 5.73
CA ASP A 60 12.87 7.37 5.74
C ASP A 60 13.18 8.05 7.10
N PRO A 61 14.31 7.72 7.76
CA PRO A 61 14.65 8.31 9.04
C PRO A 61 14.86 9.83 9.00
N ALA A 62 15.18 10.39 7.83
CA ALA A 62 15.55 11.79 7.65
C ALA A 62 14.41 12.67 7.12
N ARG A 63 13.30 12.09 6.65
CA ARG A 63 12.21 12.85 6.02
C ARG A 63 10.89 12.10 6.02
N ASP A 64 9.81 12.87 5.92
CA ASP A 64 8.48 12.31 5.71
C ASP A 64 8.43 11.54 4.39
N THR A 65 7.69 10.45 4.39
CA THR A 65 7.58 9.51 3.26
C THR A 65 6.12 9.26 2.93
N ASN A 66 5.77 9.36 1.65
CA ASN A 66 4.42 9.12 1.17
C ASN A 66 4.31 7.73 0.54
N TYR A 67 3.17 7.07 0.79
CA TYR A 67 2.86 5.74 0.28
C TYR A 67 1.52 5.75 -0.44
N LEU A 68 1.45 5.02 -1.54
CA LEU A 68 0.23 4.65 -2.24
C LEU A 68 -0.11 3.20 -1.87
N VAL A 69 -1.33 2.99 -1.39
CA VAL A 69 -1.86 1.65 -1.10
C VAL A 69 -2.80 1.24 -2.23
N MET A 70 -2.60 0.05 -2.77
CA MET A 70 -3.42 -0.53 -3.82
C MET A 70 -3.96 -1.87 -3.34
N ILE A 71 -5.25 -2.11 -3.61
CA ILE A 71 -5.93 -3.38 -3.36
C ILE A 71 -6.39 -3.89 -4.72
N ASP A 72 -6.01 -5.11 -5.06
CA ASP A 72 -6.33 -5.72 -6.36
C ASP A 72 -6.73 -7.18 -6.21
N GLY A 73 -7.58 -7.68 -7.10
CA GLY A 73 -7.92 -9.09 -7.19
C GLY A 73 -7.05 -9.78 -8.26
N PRO A 74 -6.43 -10.94 -7.98
CA PRO A 74 -5.50 -11.57 -8.91
C PRO A 74 -6.12 -11.94 -10.27
N ASP A 75 -7.43 -12.21 -10.33
CA ASP A 75 -8.19 -12.44 -11.57
C ASP A 75 -9.19 -11.30 -11.87
N GLY A 76 -9.02 -10.14 -11.24
CA GLY A 76 -9.85 -8.94 -11.44
C GLY A 76 -11.12 -8.91 -10.58
N GLU A 77 -11.12 -9.62 -9.46
CA GLU A 77 -12.19 -9.62 -8.47
C GLU A 77 -12.51 -8.21 -7.97
N GLN A 78 -13.80 -7.98 -7.71
CA GLN A 78 -14.28 -6.76 -7.06
C GLN A 78 -15.15 -7.16 -5.88
N ALA A 79 -14.58 -7.09 -4.68
CA ALA A 79 -15.23 -7.51 -3.46
C ALA A 79 -15.19 -6.42 -2.40
N ALA A 80 -16.07 -6.56 -1.41
CA ALA A 80 -16.00 -5.72 -0.22
C ALA A 80 -14.78 -6.13 0.62
N PHE A 81 -14.03 -5.14 1.11
CA PHE A 81 -12.88 -5.34 1.97
C PHE A 81 -12.88 -4.36 3.14
N GLY A 82 -12.21 -4.75 4.23
CA GLY A 82 -11.80 -3.88 5.32
C GLY A 82 -10.31 -3.56 5.20
N LEU A 83 -9.93 -2.30 5.43
CA LEU A 83 -8.53 -1.90 5.53
C LEU A 83 -8.33 -1.15 6.85
N ASP A 84 -7.54 -1.73 7.73
CA ASP A 84 -7.13 -1.12 8.99
C ASP A 84 -5.68 -0.63 8.87
N VAL A 85 -5.43 0.58 9.38
CA VAL A 85 -4.10 1.21 9.33
C VAL A 85 -3.70 1.64 10.73
N THR A 86 -2.59 1.09 11.22
CA THR A 86 -1.99 1.47 12.51
C THR A 86 -0.68 2.20 12.25
N CYS A 87 -0.57 3.44 12.76
CA CYS A 87 0.63 4.27 12.64
C CYS A 87 1.32 4.42 13.99
N GLU A 88 2.65 4.27 14.01
CA GLU A 88 3.54 4.40 15.18
C GLU A 88 4.66 5.41 14.92
#